data_AF-A0A381WYF1-F1
#
_entry.id   AF-A0A381WYF1-F1
#
_cell.length_a   1.000
_cell.length_b   1.000
_cell.length_c   1.000
_cell.angle_alpha   90.00
_cell.angle_beta   90.00
_cell.angle_gamma   90.00
#
_symmetry.space_group_name_H-M   'P 1'
#
loop_
_entity.id
_entity.type
_entity.pdbx_description
1 polymer ?
#
loop_
_entity_poly.entity_id
_entity_poly.type
_entity_poly.pdbx_seq_one_letter_code
_entity_poly.pdbx_strand_id
1 'polypeptide(L)'
;MSARNGAEYLEGLRQSKAEIWLGDERIADVTAHPALRGCAQSIAHLYDMQSDADLRDQMTYPSPSTGDPVGLSFLTPKTHEDLQRRSRMMFHWSRFSGGMLGRSSDYINVEIMAAASAADFYSQ
;
A
#
# COMPACT_ATOMS: atom_id res chain seq x y z
N MET A 1 11.29 -3.95 7.11
CA MET A 1 10.06 -3.68 7.89
C MET A 1 8.95 -4.48 7.25
N SER A 2 8.23 -5.27 8.04
CA SER A 2 7.12 -6.10 7.57
C SER A 2 6.01 -5.26 6.90
N ALA A 3 5.18 -5.90 6.09
CA ALA A 3 3.95 -5.31 5.58
C ALA A 3 3.09 -4.79 6.75
N ARG A 4 2.60 -3.56 6.62
CA ARG A 4 1.75 -2.91 7.61
C ARG A 4 0.34 -3.50 7.59
N ASN A 5 -0.32 -3.54 8.75
CA ASN A 5 -1.77 -3.74 8.84
C ASN A 5 -2.54 -2.39 8.81
N GLY A 6 -3.87 -2.47 8.80
CA GLY A 6 -4.75 -1.30 8.74
C GLY A 6 -4.63 -0.39 9.96
N ALA A 7 -4.45 -0.94 11.16
CA ALA A 7 -4.28 -0.16 12.38
C ALA A 7 -3.00 0.68 12.34
N GLU A 8 -1.88 0.09 11.90
CA GLU A 8 -0.60 0.78 11.71
C GLU A 8 -0.68 1.85 10.63
N TYR A 9 -1.43 1.60 9.55
CA TYR A 9 -1.69 2.60 8.51
C TYR A 9 -2.45 3.82 9.07
N LEU A 10 -3.55 3.58 9.78
CA LEU A 10 -4.36 4.65 10.38
C LEU A 10 -3.57 5.44 11.42
N GLU A 11 -2.79 4.76 12.25
CA GLU A 11 -1.94 5.43 13.23
C GLU A 11 -0.88 6.30 12.56
N GLY A 12 -0.29 5.83 11.46
CA GLY A 12 0.62 6.64 10.64
C GLY A 12 -0.05 7.91 10.08
N LEU A 13 -1.35 7.86 9.75
CA LEU A 13 -2.09 9.05 9.35
C LEU A 13 -2.31 10.03 10.51
N ARG A 14 -2.62 9.55 11.72
CA ARG A 14 -2.79 10.41 12.91
C ARG A 14 -1.50 11.08 13.35
N GLN A 15 -0.38 10.38 13.20
CA GLN A 15 0.95 10.90 13.54
C GLN A 15 1.53 11.80 12.45
N SER A 16 0.90 11.85 11.28
CA SER A 16 1.34 12.70 10.18
C SER A 16 1.30 14.17 10.58
N LYS A 17 2.35 14.91 10.21
CA LYS A 17 2.40 16.38 10.36
C LYS A 17 1.86 17.13 9.14
N ALA A 18 1.26 16.41 8.19
CA ALA A 18 0.68 17.00 7.01
C ALA A 18 -0.44 17.97 7.40
N GLU A 19 -0.38 19.18 6.86
CA GLU A 19 -1.42 20.18 7.04
C GLU A 19 -2.49 19.98 5.96
N ILE A 20 -3.72 19.68 6.38
CA ILE A 20 -4.80 19.29 5.48
C ILE A 20 -5.97 20.27 5.66
N TRP A 21 -6.44 20.81 4.55
CA TRP A 21 -7.55 21.75 4.49
C TRP A 21 -8.64 21.23 3.56
N LEU A 22 -9.90 21.41 3.96
CA LEU A 22 -11.08 21.16 3.13
C LEU A 22 -11.94 22.42 3.11
N GLY A 23 -11.83 23.19 2.04
CA GLY A 23 -12.36 24.56 2.03
C GLY A 23 -11.65 25.40 3.09
N ASP A 24 -12.43 26.03 3.96
CA ASP A 24 -11.92 26.90 5.03
C ASP A 24 -11.67 26.14 6.36
N GLU A 25 -11.90 24.82 6.38
CA GLU A 25 -11.69 23.98 7.56
C GLU A 25 -10.30 23.32 7.53
N ARG A 26 -9.52 23.55 8.58
CA ARG A 26 -8.29 22.78 8.84
C ARG A 26 -8.63 21.45 9.52
N ILE A 27 -8.32 20.35 8.86
CA ILE A 27 -8.58 19.00 9.37
C ILE A 27 -7.42 18.55 10.25
N ALA A 28 -7.70 18.34 11.53
CA ALA A 28 -6.71 17.85 12.50
C ALA A 28 -6.50 16.34 12.47
N ASP A 29 -7.54 15.56 12.11
CA ASP A 29 -7.48 14.09 12.04
C ASP A 29 -8.32 13.57 10.86
N VAL A 30 -7.64 13.13 9.81
CA VAL A 30 -8.28 12.55 8.61
C VAL A 30 -8.96 11.20 8.88
N THR A 31 -8.54 10.49 9.93
CA THR A 31 -9.10 9.19 10.30
C THR A 31 -10.46 9.32 10.99
N ALA A 32 -10.75 10.50 11.55
CA ALA A 32 -12.01 10.81 12.23
C ALA A 32 -12.94 11.74 11.42
N HIS A 33 -12.39 12.59 10.55
CA HIS A 33 -13.15 13.59 9.81
C HIS A 33 -14.26 12.96 8.93
N PRO A 34 -15.54 13.38 9.03
CA PRO A 34 -16.66 12.72 8.36
C PRO A 34 -16.51 12.55 6.84
N ALA A 35 -15.91 13.53 6.16
CA ALA A 35 -15.71 13.48 4.70
C ALA A 35 -14.57 12.55 4.27
N LEU A 36 -13.64 12.20 5.16
CA LEU A 36 -12.39 11.51 4.79
C LEU A 36 -12.27 10.11 5.42
N ARG A 37 -12.86 9.90 6.60
CA ARG A 37 -12.74 8.66 7.36
C ARG A 37 -13.12 7.41 6.57
N GLY A 38 -14.10 7.51 5.68
CA GLY A 38 -14.53 6.37 4.85
C GLY A 38 -13.43 5.89 3.90
N CYS A 39 -12.71 6.83 3.26
CA CYS A 39 -11.59 6.50 2.39
C CYS A 39 -10.39 5.99 3.21
N ALA A 40 -10.08 6.62 4.34
CA ALA A 40 -9.01 6.17 5.24
C ALA A 40 -9.24 4.72 5.70
N GLN A 41 -10.45 4.37 6.11
CA GLN A 41 -10.79 2.99 6.49
C GLN A 41 -10.77 2.02 5.31
N SER A 42 -11.18 2.47 4.12
CA SER A 42 -11.10 1.63 2.91
C SER A 42 -9.66 1.28 2.56
N ILE A 43 -8.73 2.24 2.67
CA ILE A 43 -7.30 1.98 2.46
C ILE A 43 -6.74 1.11 3.59
N ALA A 44 -7.13 1.34 4.85
CA ALA A 44 -6.72 0.50 5.98
C ALA A 44 -7.08 -0.97 5.75
N HIS A 45 -8.27 -1.24 5.20
CA HIS A 45 -8.69 -2.60 4.86
C HIS A 45 -7.76 -3.27 3.82
N LEU A 46 -7.27 -2.52 2.82
CA LEU A 46 -6.29 -3.05 1.86
C LEU A 46 -4.99 -3.51 2.56
N TYR A 47 -4.57 -2.78 3.61
CA TYR A 47 -3.43 -3.19 4.44
C TYR A 47 -3.75 -4.42 5.29
N ASP A 48 -4.96 -4.53 5.86
CA ASP A 48 -5.38 -5.73 6.60
C ASP A 48 -5.37 -6.98 5.72
N MET A 49 -5.75 -6.88 4.44
CA MET A 49 -5.65 -8.01 3.50
C MET A 49 -4.23 -8.59 3.36
N GLN A 50 -3.19 -7.78 3.59
CA GLN A 50 -1.80 -8.29 3.58
C GLN A 50 -1.46 -9.13 4.82
N SER A 51 -2.21 -8.96 5.91
CA SER A 51 -2.05 -9.68 7.18
C SER A 51 -3.07 -10.81 7.36
N ASP A 52 -4.11 -10.85 6.55
CA ASP A 52 -5.13 -11.91 6.52
C ASP A 52 -4.49 -13.27 6.19
N ALA A 53 -4.70 -14.27 7.05
CA ALA A 53 -4.10 -15.59 6.93
C ALA A 53 -4.45 -16.29 5.61
N ASP A 54 -5.65 -16.06 5.07
CA ASP A 54 -6.12 -16.73 3.85
C ASP A 54 -5.60 -16.05 2.57
N LEU A 55 -5.17 -14.79 2.68
CA LEU A 55 -4.71 -13.98 1.55
C LEU A 55 -3.20 -13.71 1.58
N ARG A 56 -2.54 -13.81 2.74
CA ARG A 56 -1.15 -13.37 2.96
C ARG A 56 -0.17 -13.85 1.89
N ASP A 57 -0.26 -15.11 1.45
CA ASP A 57 0.63 -15.69 0.43
C ASP A 57 0.39 -15.13 -0.98
N GLN A 58 -0.81 -14.61 -1.22
CA GLN A 58 -1.19 -13.92 -2.47
C GLN A 58 -0.96 -12.41 -2.40
N MET A 59 -0.69 -11.86 -1.21
CA MET A 59 -0.50 -10.43 -0.98
C MET A 59 0.96 -10.05 -0.72
N THR A 60 1.77 -10.98 -0.21
CA THR A 60 3.13 -10.72 0.25
C THR A 60 4.15 -11.72 -0.32
N TYR A 61 5.44 -11.40 -0.15
CA TYR A 61 6.57 -12.29 -0.40
C TYR A 61 7.62 -12.08 0.70
N PRO A 62 8.48 -13.08 0.99
CA PRO A 62 9.52 -12.91 1.99
C PRO A 62 10.55 -11.88 1.51
N SER A 63 10.84 -10.89 2.36
CA SER A 63 11.89 -9.90 2.14
C SER A 63 13.25 -10.60 1.93
N PRO A 64 14.00 -10.28 0.87
CA PRO A 64 15.32 -10.86 0.66
C PRO A 64 16.34 -10.55 1.76
N SER A 65 16.14 -9.45 2.50
CA SER A 65 17.08 -8.99 3.54
C SER A 65 16.70 -9.41 4.96
N THR A 66 15.42 -9.64 5.25
CA THR A 66 14.95 -9.95 6.61
C THR A 66 14.10 -11.21 6.72
N GLY A 67 13.59 -11.75 5.61
CA GLY A 67 12.61 -12.84 5.61
C GLY A 67 11.19 -12.43 6.00
N ASP A 68 10.98 -11.22 6.52
CA ASP A 68 9.65 -10.71 6.88
C ASP A 68 8.74 -10.63 5.64
N PRO A 69 7.41 -10.82 5.79
CA PRO A 69 6.49 -10.63 4.68
C PRO A 69 6.46 -9.15 4.25
N VAL A 70 6.64 -8.88 2.97
CA VAL A 70 6.50 -7.53 2.39
C VAL A 70 5.55 -7.58 1.19
N GLY A 71 4.82 -6.49 0.94
CA GLY A 71 3.78 -6.46 -0.09
C GLY A 71 4.32 -6.74 -1.50
N LEU A 72 3.62 -7.60 -2.25
CA LEU A 72 4.02 -8.00 -3.62
C LEU A 72 4.12 -6.83 -4.60
N SER A 73 3.53 -5.67 -4.32
CA SER A 73 3.67 -4.48 -5.17
C SER A 73 5.13 -4.04 -5.29
N PHE A 74 5.94 -4.30 -4.26
CA PHE A 74 7.37 -3.99 -4.22
C PHE A 74 8.25 -5.06 -4.89
N LEU A 75 7.69 -6.21 -5.28
CA LEU A 75 8.46 -7.25 -5.95
C LEU A 75 8.99 -6.71 -7.29
N THR A 76 10.30 -6.73 -7.48
CA THR A 76 10.93 -6.50 -8.79
C THR A 76 10.75 -7.74 -9.65
N PRO A 77 9.89 -7.74 -10.68
CA PRO A 77 9.64 -8.93 -11.46
C PRO A 77 10.86 -9.28 -12.31
N LYS A 78 11.30 -10.54 -12.27
CA LYS A 78 12.36 -11.10 -13.11
C LYS A 78 11.85 -12.23 -14.02
N THR A 79 10.66 -12.74 -13.73
CA THR A 79 10.02 -13.84 -14.45
C THR A 79 8.56 -13.53 -14.79
N HIS A 80 7.98 -14.31 -15.69
CA HIS A 80 6.55 -14.24 -16.00
C HIS A 80 5.68 -14.59 -14.78
N GLU A 81 6.14 -15.52 -13.94
CA GLU A 81 5.44 -15.88 -12.70
C GLU A 81 5.38 -14.70 -11.73
N ASP A 82 6.45 -13.90 -11.61
CA ASP A 82 6.43 -12.69 -10.79
C ASP A 82 5.36 -11.70 -11.27
N LEU A 83 5.23 -11.52 -12.58
CA LEU A 83 4.19 -10.67 -13.16
C LEU A 83 2.79 -11.18 -12.82
N GLN A 84 2.56 -12.49 -12.90
CA GLN A 84 1.29 -13.10 -12.52
C GLN A 84 0.99 -12.94 -11.03
N ARG A 85 1.97 -13.14 -10.15
CA ARG A 85 1.84 -12.96 -8.70
C ARG A 85 1.48 -11.51 -8.35
N ARG A 86 2.21 -10.55 -8.92
CA ARG A 86 1.92 -9.11 -8.75
C ARG A 86 0.53 -8.75 -9.26
N SER A 87 0.16 -9.24 -10.44
CA SER A 87 -1.16 -9.03 -11.03
C SER A 87 -2.28 -9.55 -10.13
N ARG A 88 -2.15 -10.77 -9.58
CA ARG A 88 -3.13 -11.33 -8.63
C ARG A 88 -3.28 -10.46 -7.38
N MET A 89 -2.18 -10.00 -6.79
CA MET A 89 -2.22 -9.11 -5.63
C MET A 89 -2.95 -7.81 -5.96
N MET A 90 -2.57 -7.13 -7.04
CA MET A 90 -3.21 -5.87 -7.46
C MET A 90 -4.71 -6.08 -7.75
N PHE A 91 -5.07 -7.25 -8.27
CA PHE A 91 -6.47 -7.60 -8.53
C PHE A 91 -7.29 -7.73 -7.24
N HIS A 92 -6.71 -8.25 -6.16
CA HIS A 92 -7.37 -8.32 -4.86
C HIS A 92 -7.75 -6.92 -4.34
N TRP A 93 -6.82 -5.97 -4.39
CA TRP A 93 -7.09 -4.58 -4.00
C TRP A 93 -8.07 -3.87 -4.93
N SER A 94 -7.94 -4.10 -6.24
CA SER A 94 -8.87 -3.53 -7.22
C SER A 94 -10.30 -4.03 -7.00
N ARG A 95 -10.49 -5.35 -6.77
CA ARG A 95 -11.80 -5.95 -6.47
C ARG A 95 -12.45 -5.35 -5.23
N PHE A 96 -11.69 -5.14 -4.16
CA PHE A 96 -12.22 -4.58 -2.92
C PHE A 96 -12.90 -3.22 -3.16
N SER A 97 -12.29 -2.36 -3.97
CA SER A 97 -12.83 -1.03 -4.28
C SER A 97 -13.79 -1.00 -5.47
N GLY A 98 -14.07 -2.13 -6.12
CA GLY A 98 -14.77 -2.16 -7.40
C GLY A 98 -14.05 -1.36 -8.50
N GLY A 99 -12.73 -1.20 -8.41
CA GLY A 99 -11.92 -0.37 -9.30
C GLY A 99 -11.97 1.14 -9.04
N MET A 100 -12.67 1.60 -7.99
CA MET A 100 -12.85 3.04 -7.72
C MET A 100 -11.63 3.69 -7.06
N LEU A 101 -10.83 2.94 -6.31
CA LEU A 101 -9.60 3.45 -5.70
C LEU A 101 -8.43 3.37 -6.71
N GLY A 102 -8.37 4.33 -7.64
CA GLY A 102 -7.30 4.39 -8.65
C GLY A 102 -5.92 4.82 -8.11
N ARG A 103 -5.84 5.23 -6.84
CA ARG A 103 -4.61 5.67 -6.16
C ARG A 103 -4.36 4.87 -4.87
N SER A 104 -4.74 3.59 -4.86
CA SER A 104 -4.30 2.66 -3.82
C SER A 104 -2.77 2.58 -3.79
N SER A 105 -2.21 2.19 -2.64
CA SER A 105 -0.77 2.32 -2.37
C SER A 105 0.12 1.50 -3.32
N ASP A 106 -0.40 0.44 -3.93
CA ASP A 106 0.29 -0.42 -4.88
C ASP A 106 0.73 0.36 -6.12
N TYR A 107 -0.01 1.39 -6.53
CA TYR A 107 0.35 2.29 -7.62
C TYR A 107 1.72 2.96 -7.41
N ILE A 108 1.92 3.64 -6.27
CA ILE A 108 3.21 4.29 -5.97
C ILE A 108 4.29 3.27 -5.59
N ASN A 109 3.92 2.14 -4.99
CA ASN A 109 4.90 1.10 -4.66
C ASN A 109 5.61 0.56 -5.91
N VAL A 110 4.93 0.51 -7.07
CA VAL A 110 5.57 0.16 -8.36
C VAL A 110 6.62 1.17 -8.77
N GLU A 111 6.34 2.47 -8.59
CA GLU A 111 7.28 3.53 -8.91
C GLU A 111 8.54 3.45 -8.03
N ILE A 112 8.37 3.25 -6.72
CA ILE A 112 9.49 3.06 -5.79
C ILE A 112 10.32 1.83 -6.17
N MET A 113 9.66 0.71 -6.49
CA MET A 113 10.34 -0.51 -6.97
C MET A 113 11.12 -0.26 -8.26
N ALA A 114 10.53 0.48 -9.21
CA ALA A 114 11.18 0.80 -10.48
C ALA A 114 12.40 1.71 -10.25
N ALA A 115 12.29 2.72 -9.40
CA ALA A 115 13.39 3.59 -9.02
C ALA A 115 14.54 2.80 -8.37
N ALA A 116 14.22 1.88 -7.45
CA ALA A 116 15.22 0.99 -6.84
C ALA A 116 15.87 0.06 -7.87
N SER A 117 15.11 -0.42 -8.85
CA SER A 117 15.63 -1.27 -9.95
C SER A 117 16.52 -0.50 -10.93
N ALA A 118 16.40 0.83 -10.95
CA ALA A 118 17.20 1.74 -11.75
C ALA A 118 18.15 2.59 -10.89
N ALA A 119 18.57 2.10 -9.71
CA ALA A 119 19.39 2.88 -8.77
C ALA A 119 20.64 3.50 -9.41
N ASP A 120 21.32 2.79 -10.30
CA ASP A 120 22.52 3.26 -11.03
C ASP A 120 22.24 4.51 -11.89
N PHE A 121 21.01 4.68 -12.37
CA PHE A 121 20.60 5.88 -13.09
C PHE A 121 20.51 7.11 -12.18
N TYR A 122 20.09 6.91 -10.93
CA TYR A 122 19.92 7.99 -9.94
C TYR A 122 21.18 8.30 -9.13
N SER A 123 22.22 7.47 -9.25
CA SER A 123 23.51 7.69 -8.57
C SER A 123 24.50 8.53 -9.39
N GLN A 124 24.05 9.16 -10.48
CA GLN A 124 24.84 10.03 -11.34
C GLN A 124 24.93 11.46 -10.81
#